data_AF-A0A8T3ZG28-F1
#
_entry.id   AF-A0A8T3ZG28-F1
#
_cell.length_a   1.000
_cell.length_b   1.000
_cell.length_c   1.000
_cell.angle_alpha   90.00
_cell.angle_beta   90.00
_cell.angle_gamma   90.00
#
_symmetry.space_group_name_H-M   'P 1'
#
loop_
_entity.id
_entity.type
_entity.pdbx_description
1 polymer ?
#
loop_
_entity_poly.entity_id
_entity_poly.type
_entity_poly.pdbx_seq_one_letter_code
_entity_poly.pdbx_strand_id
1 'polypeptide(L)'
;MGVNLSPLLEPKEIDIEELSGKKIAVDAFNWIYQFLSIIRQADGEPLKDSHGRITSHLSGLFYRTVKLLEARIRPIYVFDGEPPAFKAEEAARRREVRESAAREWKSALERGDLAEARKHAQRAVSLDDEMLEDSKKLLEAIGIPVIQAPGEGEALASAIVKNRDAYAVATQDYDSLLFGAPRLVRNLSVTGKKKRGDSYVVVKPEMIVLDDVLQKNEISQNQLILLGILVGTDYNPGGVPGYGPKKAL
;
A
#
# COMPACT_ATOMS: atom_id res chain seq x y z
N MET A 1 4.94 0.37 3.85
CA MET A 1 4.78 0.78 5.25
C MET A 1 4.59 -0.52 6.04
N GLY A 2 4.41 -0.51 7.36
CA GLY A 2 4.05 -1.72 8.11
C GLY A 2 5.18 -2.71 8.46
N VAL A 3 4.78 -3.88 8.97
CA VAL A 3 5.68 -4.91 9.51
C VAL A 3 6.47 -5.65 8.40
N ASN A 4 7.78 -5.84 8.59
CA ASN A 4 8.58 -6.62 7.63
C ASN A 4 8.51 -8.13 7.89
N LEU A 5 7.48 -8.79 7.35
CA LEU A 5 7.32 -10.24 7.47
C LEU A 5 7.84 -11.02 6.25
N SER A 6 8.34 -10.34 5.22
CA SER A 6 8.72 -10.93 3.93
C SER A 6 9.51 -12.25 4.02
N PRO A 7 10.50 -12.42 4.94
CA PRO A 7 11.26 -13.68 5.04
C PRO A 7 10.45 -14.92 5.45
N LEU A 8 9.25 -14.73 6.00
CA LEU A 8 8.37 -15.79 6.50
C LEU A 8 7.28 -16.18 5.51
N LEU A 9 7.16 -15.41 4.42
CA LEU A 9 6.04 -15.46 3.50
C LEU A 9 6.48 -16.08 2.18
N GLU A 10 5.60 -16.90 1.60
CA GLU A 10 5.76 -17.44 0.25
C GLU A 10 4.65 -16.89 -0.64
N PRO A 11 4.84 -15.69 -1.21
CA PRO A 11 3.89 -15.17 -2.18
C PRO A 11 3.84 -16.09 -3.40
N LYS A 12 2.64 -16.46 -3.82
CA LYS A 12 2.39 -17.17 -5.07
C LYS A 12 2.04 -16.15 -6.14
N GLU A 13 2.81 -16.11 -7.23
CA GLU A 13 2.43 -15.32 -8.39
C GLU A 13 1.10 -15.85 -8.94
N ILE A 14 0.19 -14.93 -9.24
CA ILE A 14 -1.11 -15.23 -9.84
C ILE A 14 -1.31 -14.33 -11.06
N ASP A 15 -2.15 -14.75 -11.99
CA ASP A 15 -2.62 -13.90 -13.07
C ASP A 15 -3.86 -13.09 -12.61
N ILE A 16 -4.04 -11.90 -13.17
CA ILE A 16 -5.14 -11.00 -12.75
C ILE A 16 -6.52 -11.62 -13.03
N GLU A 17 -6.59 -12.47 -14.05
CA GLU A 17 -7.77 -13.23 -14.48
C GLU A 17 -8.24 -14.21 -13.40
N GLU A 18 -7.35 -14.70 -12.52
CA GLU A 18 -7.72 -15.57 -11.40
C GLU A 18 -8.61 -14.86 -10.37
N LEU A 19 -8.57 -13.52 -10.34
CA LEU A 19 -9.41 -12.69 -9.49
C LEU A 19 -10.73 -12.30 -10.16
N SER A 20 -11.01 -12.77 -11.38
CA SER A 20 -12.22 -12.42 -12.11
C SER A 20 -13.49 -12.82 -11.34
N GLY A 21 -14.44 -11.90 -11.25
CA GLY A 21 -15.68 -12.04 -10.48
C GLY A 21 -15.53 -11.92 -8.96
N LYS A 22 -14.30 -11.78 -8.44
CA LYS A 22 -14.06 -11.63 -7.00
C LYS A 22 -14.26 -10.18 -6.55
N LYS A 23 -14.75 -10.02 -5.32
CA LYS A 23 -14.74 -8.75 -4.59
C LYS A 23 -13.41 -8.59 -3.87
N ILE A 24 -12.76 -7.43 -3.98
CA ILE A 24 -11.44 -7.18 -3.39
C ILE A 24 -11.52 -5.94 -2.52
N ALA A 25 -11.17 -6.07 -1.23
CA ALA A 25 -11.08 -4.94 -0.31
C ALA A 25 -9.72 -4.26 -0.50
N VAL A 26 -9.71 -3.03 -0.99
CA VAL A 26 -8.50 -2.29 -1.34
C VAL A 26 -8.17 -1.33 -0.21
N ASP A 27 -6.94 -1.36 0.29
CA ASP A 27 -6.42 -0.27 1.13
C ASP A 27 -6.20 0.97 0.26
N ALA A 28 -7.05 1.97 0.44
CA ALA A 28 -7.02 3.19 -0.35
C ALA A 28 -5.77 4.03 -0.08
N PHE A 29 -5.35 4.17 1.18
CA PHE A 29 -4.19 4.99 1.54
C PHE A 29 -2.92 4.38 0.94
N ASN A 30 -2.73 3.07 1.11
CA ASN A 30 -1.59 2.36 0.54
C ASN A 30 -1.53 2.50 -0.99
N TRP A 31 -2.67 2.46 -1.68
CA TRP A 31 -2.73 2.64 -3.14
C TRP A 31 -2.46 4.08 -3.57
N ILE A 32 -3.04 5.07 -2.89
CA ILE A 32 -2.81 6.49 -3.16
C ILE A 32 -1.33 6.83 -3.03
N TYR A 33 -0.67 6.39 -1.96
CA TYR A 33 0.77 6.57 -1.77
C TYR A 33 1.58 5.93 -2.90
N GLN A 34 1.20 4.73 -3.35
CA GLN A 34 1.87 4.09 -4.49
C GLN A 34 1.69 4.89 -5.79
N PHE A 35 0.50 5.40 -6.06
CA PHE A 35 0.25 6.21 -7.26
C PHE A 35 1.04 7.51 -7.23
N LEU A 36 1.10 8.19 -6.10
CA LEU A 36 1.91 9.40 -5.92
C LEU A 36 3.42 9.13 -6.06
N SER A 37 3.87 7.94 -5.69
CA SER A 37 5.27 7.53 -5.84
C SER A 37 5.60 7.17 -7.30
N ILE A 38 4.72 6.45 -7.98
CA ILE A 38 5.01 5.81 -9.27
C ILE A 38 4.56 6.63 -10.48
N ILE A 39 3.44 7.35 -10.38
CA ILE A 39 2.87 8.11 -11.50
C ILE A 39 3.45 9.51 -11.47
N ARG A 40 4.46 9.71 -12.31
CA ARG A 40 5.27 10.94 -12.39
C ARG A 40 5.53 11.31 -13.84
N GLN A 41 5.84 12.57 -14.05
CA GLN A 41 6.32 13.12 -15.31
C GLN A 41 7.74 12.63 -15.60
N ALA A 42 8.23 12.89 -16.82
CA ALA A 42 9.54 12.44 -17.26
C ALA A 42 10.69 13.05 -16.42
N ASP A 43 10.52 14.25 -15.89
CA ASP A 43 11.45 14.92 -14.98
C ASP A 43 11.44 14.35 -13.55
N GLY A 44 10.46 13.50 -13.21
CA GLY A 44 10.27 12.94 -11.88
C GLY A 44 9.33 13.75 -10.98
N GLU A 45 8.77 14.86 -11.46
CA GLU A 45 7.71 15.56 -10.74
C GLU A 45 6.41 14.75 -10.73
N PRO A 46 5.55 14.89 -9.71
CA PRO A 46 4.19 14.37 -9.76
C PRO A 46 3.40 14.96 -10.95
N LEU A 47 2.35 14.27 -11.39
CA LEU A 47 1.37 14.85 -12.29
C LEU A 47 0.67 16.00 -11.58
N LYS A 48 0.48 17.11 -12.29
CA LYS A 48 -0.18 18.31 -11.79
C LYS A 48 -1.23 18.80 -12.79
N ASP A 49 -2.25 19.48 -12.31
CA ASP A 49 -3.20 20.22 -13.15
C ASP A 49 -2.67 21.62 -13.53
N SER A 50 -3.48 22.41 -14.24
CA SER A 50 -3.14 23.78 -14.64
C SER A 50 -2.94 24.75 -13.47
N HIS A 51 -3.41 24.39 -12.26
CA HIS A 51 -3.25 25.17 -11.04
C HIS A 51 -2.09 24.66 -10.17
N GLY A 52 -1.33 23.66 -10.64
CA GLY A 52 -0.20 23.09 -9.93
C GLY A 52 -0.57 22.07 -8.84
N ARG A 53 -1.84 21.68 -8.73
CA ARG A 53 -2.30 20.69 -7.74
C ARG A 53 -1.93 19.29 -8.20
N ILE A 54 -1.47 18.44 -7.28
CA ILE A 54 -1.01 17.08 -7.61
C ILE A 54 -2.22 16.20 -7.97
N THR A 55 -2.20 15.55 -9.14
CA THR A 55 -3.29 14.70 -9.65
C THR A 55 -2.89 13.24 -9.88
N SER A 56 -1.65 12.87 -9.54
CA SER A 56 -1.15 11.48 -9.70
C SER A 56 -2.05 10.44 -9.02
N HIS A 57 -2.61 10.77 -7.85
CA HIS A 57 -3.51 9.90 -7.11
C HIS A 57 -4.82 9.65 -7.87
N LEU A 58 -5.45 10.70 -8.42
CA LEU A 58 -6.67 10.59 -9.22
C LEU A 58 -6.45 9.78 -10.49
N SER A 59 -5.37 10.07 -11.22
CA SER A 59 -5.00 9.33 -12.43
C SER A 59 -4.81 7.84 -12.12
N GLY A 60 -4.05 7.54 -11.06
CA GLY A 60 -3.82 6.16 -10.62
C GLY A 60 -5.10 5.45 -10.21
N LEU A 61 -5.91 6.07 -9.36
CA LEU A 61 -7.19 5.50 -8.92
C LEU A 61 -8.12 5.25 -10.11
N PHE A 62 -8.31 6.22 -10.99
CA PHE A 62 -9.19 6.10 -12.15
C PHE A 62 -8.77 4.95 -13.07
N TYR A 63 -7.55 5.04 -13.64
CA TYR A 63 -7.11 4.06 -14.63
C TYR A 63 -6.92 2.67 -14.04
N ARG A 64 -6.45 2.56 -12.78
CA ARG A 64 -6.30 1.25 -12.14
C ARG A 64 -7.64 0.63 -11.84
N THR A 65 -8.59 1.40 -11.32
CA THR A 65 -9.94 0.91 -11.05
C THR A 65 -10.60 0.41 -12.33
N VAL A 66 -10.52 1.17 -13.42
CA VAL A 66 -11.04 0.74 -14.73
C VAL A 66 -10.45 -0.60 -15.14
N LYS A 67 -9.13 -0.79 -15.01
CA LYS A 67 -8.49 -2.09 -15.31
C LYS A 67 -8.99 -3.24 -14.44
N LEU A 68 -9.27 -3.01 -13.16
CA LEU A 68 -9.87 -4.03 -12.30
C LEU A 68 -11.27 -4.40 -12.81
N LEU A 69 -12.09 -3.41 -13.15
CA LEU A 69 -13.43 -3.62 -13.69
C LEU A 69 -13.40 -4.36 -15.03
N GLU A 70 -12.45 -4.04 -15.93
CA GLU A 70 -12.21 -4.76 -17.18
C GLU A 70 -11.90 -6.25 -16.93
N ALA A 71 -11.09 -6.55 -15.91
CA ALA A 71 -10.82 -7.92 -15.44
C ALA A 71 -12.01 -8.57 -14.69
N ARG A 72 -13.14 -7.86 -14.58
CA ARG A 72 -14.35 -8.22 -13.80
C ARG A 72 -14.10 -8.38 -12.31
N ILE A 73 -13.07 -7.72 -11.78
CA ILE A 73 -12.81 -7.61 -10.35
C ILE A 73 -13.69 -6.50 -9.80
N ARG A 74 -14.27 -6.69 -8.61
CA ARG A 74 -15.16 -5.73 -7.95
C ARG A 74 -14.45 -5.10 -6.75
N PRO A 75 -13.78 -3.95 -6.92
CA PRO A 75 -13.04 -3.31 -5.82
C PRO A 75 -14.00 -2.65 -4.81
N ILE A 76 -13.60 -2.66 -3.54
CA ILE A 76 -14.21 -1.91 -2.45
C ILE A 76 -13.06 -1.15 -1.78
N TYR A 77 -13.05 0.17 -1.87
CA TYR A 77 -11.96 0.97 -1.30
C TYR A 77 -12.24 1.28 0.17
N VAL A 78 -11.27 0.94 1.03
CA VAL A 78 -11.33 1.20 2.46
C VAL A 78 -10.34 2.31 2.79
N PHE A 79 -10.85 3.41 3.34
CA PHE A 79 -10.05 4.56 3.76
C PHE A 79 -9.82 4.52 5.27
N ASP A 80 -8.63 4.92 5.71
CA ASP A 80 -8.32 5.10 7.12
C ASP A 80 -9.20 6.19 7.74
N GLY A 81 -9.67 5.92 8.95
CA GLY A 81 -10.28 6.88 9.86
C GLY A 81 -9.25 7.55 10.74
N GLU A 82 -9.66 7.90 11.96
CA GLU A 82 -8.77 8.55 12.90
C GLU A 82 -7.71 7.55 13.40
N PRO A 83 -6.41 7.85 13.22
CA PRO A 83 -5.37 6.95 13.69
C PRO A 83 -5.36 6.93 15.22
N PRO A 84 -5.10 5.77 15.86
CA PRO A 84 -5.03 5.69 17.31
C PRO A 84 -3.87 6.53 17.86
N ALA A 85 -4.04 7.08 19.07
CA ALA A 85 -3.08 8.00 19.69
C ALA A 85 -1.64 7.46 19.76
N PHE A 86 -1.47 6.15 19.93
CA PHE A 86 -0.16 5.48 20.00
C PHE A 86 0.56 5.37 18.64
N LYS A 87 -0.08 5.71 17.51
CA LYS A 87 0.59 5.87 16.20
C LYS A 87 1.19 7.27 15.98
N ALA A 88 1.04 8.20 16.92
CA ALA A 88 1.54 9.56 16.77
C ALA A 88 3.07 9.62 16.56
N GLU A 89 3.82 8.73 17.21
CA GLU A 89 5.28 8.65 17.07
C GLU A 89 5.69 8.22 15.66
N GLU A 90 5.08 7.17 15.09
CA GLU A 90 5.35 6.74 13.73
C GLU A 90 4.92 7.79 12.70
N ALA A 91 3.78 8.48 12.94
CA ALA A 91 3.34 9.58 12.09
C ALA A 91 4.36 10.74 12.08
N ALA A 92 4.91 11.08 13.25
CA ALA A 92 5.97 12.09 13.39
C ALA A 92 7.26 11.66 12.68
N ARG A 93 7.71 10.42 12.89
CA ARG A 93 8.88 9.85 12.21
C ARG A 93 8.73 9.86 10.69
N ARG A 94 7.55 9.47 10.17
CA ARG A 94 7.24 9.53 8.74
C ARG A 94 7.24 10.95 8.21
N ARG A 95 6.79 11.92 9.01
CA ARG A 95 6.84 13.34 8.63
C ARG A 95 8.29 13.82 8.51
N GLU A 96 9.14 13.51 9.48
CA GLU A 96 10.56 13.88 9.44
C GLU A 96 11.29 13.29 8.23
N VAL A 97 11.07 12.00 7.94
CA VAL A 97 11.64 11.35 6.75
C VAL A 97 11.20 12.04 5.46
N ARG A 98 9.93 12.42 5.35
CA ARG A 98 9.39 13.14 4.19
C ARG A 98 9.99 14.54 4.04
N GLU A 99 10.10 15.28 5.15
CA GLU A 99 10.68 16.62 5.16
C GLU A 99 12.18 16.60 4.83
N SER A 100 12.92 15.58 5.28
CA SER A 100 14.32 15.37 4.89
C SER A 100 14.43 15.05 3.39
N ALA A 101 13.63 14.10 2.91
CA ALA A 101 13.62 13.73 1.49
C ALA A 101 13.21 14.89 0.57
N ALA A 102 12.29 15.75 1.01
CA ALA A 102 11.90 16.94 0.25
C ALA A 102 13.04 17.95 0.12
N ARG A 103 13.85 18.12 1.18
CA ARG A 103 15.06 18.97 1.16
C ARG A 103 16.12 18.38 0.23
N GLU A 104 16.39 17.09 0.33
CA GLU A 104 17.35 16.39 -0.52
C GLU A 104 16.92 16.40 -2.00
N TRP A 105 15.62 16.25 -2.27
CA TRP A 105 15.05 16.35 -3.62
C TRP A 105 15.30 17.73 -4.24
N LYS A 106 14.95 18.82 -3.54
CA LYS A 106 15.18 20.19 -4.02
C LYS A 106 16.66 20.44 -4.28
N SER A 107 17.53 20.03 -3.36
CA SER A 107 18.97 20.19 -3.50
C SER A 107 19.55 19.39 -4.69
N ALA A 108 19.02 18.20 -4.96
CA ALA A 108 19.42 17.41 -6.14
C ALA A 108 18.95 18.04 -7.46
N LEU A 109 17.74 18.63 -7.48
CA LEU A 109 17.25 19.39 -8.64
C LEU A 109 18.12 20.61 -8.93
N GLU A 110 18.51 21.38 -7.89
CA GLU A 110 19.40 22.55 -8.03
C GLU A 110 20.77 22.17 -8.59
N ARG A 111 21.27 20.97 -8.27
CA ARG A 111 22.53 20.43 -8.81
C ARG A 111 22.39 19.80 -10.20
N GLY A 112 21.17 19.70 -10.75
CA GLY A 112 20.90 19.03 -12.02
C GLY A 112 21.02 17.49 -11.97
N ASP A 113 21.12 16.89 -10.78
CA ASP A 113 21.19 15.44 -10.61
C ASP A 113 19.78 14.84 -10.62
N LEU A 114 19.25 14.62 -11.82
CA LEU A 114 17.90 14.10 -12.02
C LEU A 114 17.73 12.66 -11.50
N ALA A 115 18.80 11.88 -11.40
CA ALA A 115 18.73 10.50 -10.90
C ALA A 115 18.53 10.49 -9.38
N GLU A 116 19.33 11.26 -8.64
CA GLU A 116 19.22 11.41 -7.20
C GLU A 116 17.93 12.16 -6.82
N ALA A 117 17.55 13.18 -7.60
CA ALA A 117 16.30 13.90 -7.42
C ALA A 117 15.09 12.95 -7.49
N ARG A 118 15.02 12.07 -8.50
CA ARG A 118 13.93 11.09 -8.63
C ARG A 118 13.81 10.16 -7.43
N LYS A 119 14.93 9.73 -6.84
CA LYS A 119 14.96 8.84 -5.67
C LYS A 119 14.38 9.51 -4.43
N HIS A 120 14.73 10.78 -4.19
CA HIS A 120 14.23 11.55 -3.04
C HIS A 120 12.80 12.02 -3.24
N ALA A 121 12.42 12.37 -4.47
CA ALA A 121 11.06 12.80 -4.82
C ALA A 121 10.00 11.74 -4.45
N GLN A 122 10.32 10.45 -4.60
CA GLN A 122 9.43 9.34 -4.21
C GLN A 122 9.20 9.26 -2.70
N ARG A 123 10.21 9.60 -1.89
CA ARG A 123 10.14 9.59 -0.43
C ARG A 123 9.55 10.87 0.16
N ALA A 124 9.58 11.96 -0.61
CA ALA A 124 9.02 13.26 -0.23
C ALA A 124 7.49 13.34 -0.38
N VAL A 125 6.83 12.29 -0.88
CA VAL A 125 5.38 12.28 -1.12
C VAL A 125 4.62 12.51 0.19
N SER A 126 3.77 13.54 0.20
CA SER A 126 2.75 13.76 1.21
C SER A 126 1.36 13.48 0.64
N LEU A 127 0.47 13.06 1.53
CA LEU A 127 -0.96 12.98 1.28
C LEU A 127 -1.62 14.01 2.19
N ASP A 128 -2.46 14.86 1.61
CA ASP A 128 -3.26 15.84 2.35
C ASP A 128 -4.76 15.48 2.28
N ASP A 129 -5.56 16.18 3.08
CA ASP A 129 -6.98 15.92 3.23
C ASP A 129 -7.77 16.24 1.96
N GLU A 130 -7.32 17.23 1.16
CA GLU A 130 -7.97 17.59 -0.11
C GLU A 130 -7.82 16.46 -1.13
N MET A 131 -6.62 15.88 -1.25
CA MET A 131 -6.36 14.72 -2.10
C MET A 131 -7.16 13.49 -1.66
N LEU A 132 -7.35 13.29 -0.35
CA LEU A 132 -8.18 12.19 0.16
C LEU A 132 -9.65 12.37 -0.21
N GLU A 133 -10.16 13.59 -0.03
CA GLU A 133 -11.54 13.92 -0.37
C GLU A 133 -11.80 13.81 -1.88
N ASP A 134 -10.89 14.32 -2.70
CA ASP A 134 -10.97 14.20 -4.16
C ASP A 134 -10.87 12.73 -4.62
N SER A 135 -10.04 11.92 -3.94
CA SER A 135 -9.97 10.47 -4.18
C SER A 135 -11.31 9.78 -3.92
N LYS A 136 -11.99 10.11 -2.82
CA LYS A 136 -13.31 9.55 -2.48
C LYS A 136 -14.36 9.97 -3.51
N LYS A 137 -14.45 11.28 -3.79
CA LYS A 137 -15.38 11.83 -4.78
C LYS A 137 -15.20 11.19 -6.15
N LEU A 138 -13.96 10.98 -6.59
CA LEU A 138 -13.67 10.31 -7.86
C LEU A 138 -14.25 8.88 -7.86
N LEU A 139 -13.93 8.08 -6.84
CA LEU A 139 -14.37 6.69 -6.73
C LEU A 139 -15.90 6.58 -6.68
N GLU A 140 -16.55 7.43 -5.89
CA GLU A 140 -18.01 7.49 -5.81
C GLU A 140 -18.65 7.92 -7.14
N ALA A 141 -18.07 8.90 -7.83
CA ALA A 141 -18.55 9.38 -9.12
C ALA A 141 -18.50 8.30 -10.22
N ILE A 142 -17.55 7.37 -10.15
CA ILE A 142 -17.47 6.21 -11.05
C ILE A 142 -18.20 4.97 -10.52
N GLY A 143 -18.98 5.11 -9.44
CA GLY A 143 -19.86 4.08 -8.90
C GLY A 143 -19.14 3.00 -8.09
N ILE A 144 -17.95 3.28 -7.56
CA ILE A 144 -17.18 2.34 -6.74
C ILE A 144 -17.51 2.53 -5.26
N PRO A 145 -17.80 1.44 -4.52
CA PRO A 145 -18.05 1.53 -3.10
C PRO A 145 -16.80 1.96 -2.33
N VAL A 146 -16.98 2.99 -1.51
CA VAL A 146 -16.00 3.55 -0.59
C VAL A 146 -16.49 3.33 0.84
N ILE A 147 -15.60 2.84 1.71
CA ILE A 147 -15.90 2.61 3.12
C ILE A 147 -14.88 3.39 3.97
N GLN A 148 -15.40 4.17 4.91
CA GLN A 148 -14.60 4.86 5.91
C GLN A 148 -14.39 3.96 7.12
N ALA A 149 -13.15 3.59 7.42
CA ALA A 149 -12.84 2.84 8.62
C ALA A 149 -12.97 3.71 9.87
N PRO A 150 -13.36 3.14 11.04
CA PRO A 150 -13.35 3.87 12.31
C PRO A 150 -11.94 4.11 12.85
N GLY A 151 -10.96 3.34 12.36
CA GLY A 151 -9.54 3.47 12.67
C GLY A 151 -8.74 3.07 11.43
N GLU A 152 -8.01 1.97 11.48
CA GLU A 152 -7.18 1.55 10.34
C GLU A 152 -7.98 0.88 9.22
N GLY A 153 -7.72 1.32 8.00
CA GLY A 153 -8.32 0.80 6.78
C GLY A 153 -7.93 -0.66 6.54
N GLU A 154 -6.67 -1.04 6.75
CA GLU A 154 -6.24 -2.45 6.65
C GLU A 154 -6.95 -3.36 7.65
N ALA A 155 -7.20 -2.88 8.87
CA ALA A 155 -7.92 -3.65 9.88
C ALA A 155 -9.37 -3.91 9.46
N LEU A 156 -10.07 -2.89 8.95
CA LEU A 156 -11.42 -3.05 8.44
C LEU A 156 -11.46 -3.89 7.15
N ALA A 157 -10.52 -3.69 6.22
CA ALA A 157 -10.40 -4.51 5.02
C ALA A 157 -10.21 -5.99 5.37
N SER A 158 -9.34 -6.30 6.34
CA SER A 158 -9.16 -7.66 6.87
C SER A 158 -10.44 -8.22 7.48
N ALA A 159 -11.19 -7.42 8.23
CA ALA A 159 -12.48 -7.83 8.80
C ALA A 159 -13.52 -8.16 7.72
N ILE A 160 -13.63 -7.35 6.66
CA ILE A 160 -14.51 -7.60 5.50
C ILE A 160 -14.18 -8.95 4.85
N VAL A 161 -12.90 -9.26 4.68
CA VAL A 161 -12.47 -10.54 4.07
C VAL A 161 -12.68 -11.71 5.03
N LYS A 162 -12.42 -11.54 6.33
CA LYS A 162 -12.74 -12.54 7.37
C LYS A 162 -14.22 -12.91 7.38
N ASN A 163 -15.08 -11.91 7.22
CA ASN A 163 -16.54 -12.07 7.17
C ASN A 163 -17.04 -12.63 5.83
N ARG A 164 -16.14 -12.90 4.87
CA ARG A 164 -16.44 -13.42 3.51
C ARG A 164 -17.24 -12.45 2.62
N ASP A 165 -17.27 -11.16 2.98
CA ASP A 165 -17.87 -10.11 2.16
C ASP A 165 -16.97 -9.70 0.98
N ALA A 166 -15.65 -9.94 1.13
CA ALA A 166 -14.66 -9.86 0.06
C ALA A 166 -13.76 -11.11 0.05
N TYR A 167 -13.09 -11.34 -1.09
CA TYR A 167 -12.24 -12.51 -1.31
C TYR A 167 -10.83 -12.34 -0.75
N ALA A 168 -10.25 -11.15 -0.89
CA ALA A 168 -8.90 -10.82 -0.42
C ALA A 168 -8.76 -9.32 -0.13
N VAL A 169 -7.77 -8.98 0.70
CA VAL A 169 -7.30 -7.60 0.91
C VAL A 169 -6.23 -7.29 -0.14
N ALA A 170 -6.28 -6.12 -0.76
CA ALA A 170 -5.25 -5.65 -1.69
C ALA A 170 -4.46 -4.47 -1.09
N THR A 171 -3.26 -4.77 -0.61
CA THR A 171 -2.30 -3.81 -0.05
C THR A 171 -0.87 -4.29 -0.33
N GLN A 172 0.11 -3.39 -0.26
CA GLN A 172 1.55 -3.72 -0.30
C GLN A 172 2.14 -4.00 1.08
N ASP A 173 1.40 -3.78 2.15
CA ASP A 173 1.89 -4.03 3.50
C ASP A 173 1.39 -5.40 3.98
N TYR A 174 1.97 -5.90 5.05
CA TYR A 174 1.62 -7.24 5.58
C TYR A 174 0.73 -7.15 6.82
N ASP A 175 0.33 -5.94 7.23
CA ASP A 175 -0.44 -5.71 8.45
C ASP A 175 -1.82 -6.38 8.35
N SER A 176 -2.42 -6.43 7.16
CA SER A 176 -3.62 -7.22 6.88
C SER A 176 -3.53 -8.69 7.34
N LEU A 177 -2.38 -9.35 7.22
CA LEU A 177 -2.18 -10.72 7.72
C LEU A 177 -2.14 -10.76 9.26
N LEU A 178 -1.59 -9.74 9.91
CA LEU A 178 -1.62 -9.62 11.39
C LEU A 178 -3.05 -9.41 11.89
N PHE A 179 -3.85 -8.60 11.19
CA PHE A 179 -5.29 -8.47 11.44
C PHE A 179 -6.09 -9.73 11.06
N GLY A 180 -5.44 -10.70 10.41
CA GLY A 180 -5.93 -12.05 10.13
C GLY A 180 -6.71 -12.17 8.83
N ALA A 181 -6.48 -11.29 7.84
CA ALA A 181 -7.03 -11.46 6.50
C ALA A 181 -6.68 -12.86 5.96
N PRO A 182 -7.68 -13.70 5.59
CA PRO A 182 -7.40 -15.02 5.03
C PRO A 182 -6.56 -14.99 3.75
N ARG A 183 -6.68 -13.90 2.96
CA ARG A 183 -5.98 -13.70 1.70
C ARG A 183 -5.53 -12.26 1.55
N LEU A 184 -4.25 -12.09 1.22
CA LEU A 184 -3.64 -10.83 0.83
C LEU A 184 -3.22 -10.93 -0.64
N VAL A 185 -3.56 -9.92 -1.44
CA VAL A 185 -3.07 -9.75 -2.82
C VAL A 185 -2.20 -8.51 -2.89
N ARG A 186 -0.92 -8.71 -3.19
CA ARG A 186 0.04 -7.63 -3.42
C ARG A 186 0.14 -7.31 -4.91
N ASN A 187 0.81 -6.20 -5.22
CA ASN A 187 1.12 -5.75 -6.59
C ASN A 187 -0.07 -5.37 -7.48
N LEU A 188 -1.32 -5.50 -7.01
CA LEU A 188 -2.52 -5.26 -7.82
C LEU A 188 -2.65 -3.81 -8.33
N SER A 189 -2.21 -2.84 -7.53
CA SER A 189 -2.13 -1.40 -7.88
C SER A 189 -1.12 -1.10 -9.00
N VAL A 190 -0.11 -1.95 -9.18
CA VAL A 190 1.07 -1.70 -10.03
C VAL A 190 1.25 -2.74 -11.12
N THR A 191 0.36 -3.74 -11.21
CA THR A 191 0.40 -4.81 -12.21
C THR A 191 0.51 -4.28 -13.64
N GLY A 192 1.34 -4.94 -14.44
CA GLY A 192 1.55 -4.66 -15.86
C GLY A 192 3.01 -4.47 -16.24
N LYS A 193 3.25 -4.09 -17.49
CA LYS A 193 4.59 -3.77 -18.01
C LYS A 193 5.04 -2.42 -17.50
N LYS A 194 6.12 -2.39 -16.72
CA LYS A 194 6.78 -1.18 -16.25
C LYS A 194 8.13 -1.02 -16.94
N LYS A 195 8.39 0.15 -17.52
CA LYS A 195 9.70 0.48 -18.07
C LYS A 195 10.69 0.76 -16.93
N ARG A 196 11.84 0.09 -16.94
CA ARG A 196 12.94 0.27 -15.99
C ARG A 196 14.23 0.46 -16.79
N GLY A 197 14.61 1.72 -17.02
CA GLY A 197 15.67 2.06 -17.96
C GLY A 197 15.27 1.64 -19.38
N ASP A 198 16.11 0.86 -20.05
CA ASP A 198 15.85 0.35 -21.40
C ASP A 198 15.10 -0.99 -21.44
N SER A 199 14.80 -1.59 -20.29
CA SER A 199 14.08 -2.86 -20.20
C SER A 199 12.65 -2.70 -19.69
N TYR A 200 11.80 -3.67 -20.01
CA TYR A 200 10.45 -3.78 -19.46
C TYR A 200 10.41 -4.91 -18.43
N VAL A 201 9.94 -4.60 -17.23
CA VAL A 201 9.66 -5.58 -16.18
C VAL A 201 8.15 -5.77 -16.12
N VAL A 202 7.70 -7.01 -16.23
CA VAL A 202 6.29 -7.36 -15.97
C VAL A 202 6.14 -7.56 -14.47
N VAL A 203 5.30 -6.76 -13.84
CA VAL A 203 4.93 -6.94 -12.44
C VAL A 203 3.61 -7.72 -12.40
N LYS A 204 3.64 -8.92 -11.82
CA LYS A 204 2.44 -9.74 -11.60
C LYS A 204 1.86 -9.53 -10.20
N PRO A 205 0.53 -9.70 -10.00
CA PRO A 205 -0.04 -9.82 -8.68
C PRO A 205 0.53 -11.04 -7.93
N GLU A 206 0.62 -10.92 -6.61
CA GLU A 206 1.08 -11.98 -5.73
C GLU A 206 0.01 -12.26 -4.69
N MET A 207 -0.34 -13.51 -4.48
CA MET A 207 -1.28 -13.94 -3.45
C MET A 207 -0.54 -14.59 -2.29
N ILE A 208 -0.92 -14.19 -1.07
CA ILE A 208 -0.51 -14.83 0.17
C ILE A 208 -1.77 -15.31 0.88
N VAL A 209 -1.78 -16.59 1.25
CA VAL A 209 -2.87 -17.22 2.02
C VAL A 209 -2.40 -17.38 3.45
N LEU A 210 -3.16 -16.84 4.40
CA LEU A 210 -2.78 -16.82 5.81
C LEU A 210 -2.61 -18.23 6.37
N ASP A 211 -3.52 -19.15 6.06
CA ASP A 211 -3.45 -20.53 6.54
C ASP A 211 -2.17 -21.24 6.07
N ASP A 212 -1.75 -21.02 4.81
CA ASP A 212 -0.49 -21.57 4.28
C ASP A 212 0.71 -21.03 5.09
N VAL A 213 0.71 -19.73 5.42
CA VAL A 213 1.77 -19.09 6.22
C VAL A 213 1.80 -19.68 7.62
N LEU A 214 0.66 -19.82 8.29
CA LEU A 214 0.56 -20.35 9.65
C LEU A 214 0.99 -21.82 9.70
N GLN A 215 0.51 -22.65 8.78
CA GLN A 215 0.85 -24.07 8.72
C GLN A 215 2.34 -24.29 8.42
N LYS A 216 2.89 -23.59 7.44
CA LYS A 216 4.30 -23.75 7.05
C LYS A 216 5.26 -23.38 8.17
N ASN A 217 4.92 -22.34 8.94
CA ASN A 217 5.75 -21.87 10.04
C ASN A 217 5.38 -22.52 11.39
N GLU A 218 4.40 -23.43 11.41
CA GLU A 218 3.91 -24.11 12.63
C GLU A 218 3.53 -23.15 13.77
N ILE A 219 2.92 -22.02 13.41
CA ILE A 219 2.50 -20.98 14.35
C ILE A 219 1.00 -20.70 14.27
N SER A 220 0.44 -20.28 15.40
CA SER A 220 -0.92 -19.73 15.47
C SER A 220 -0.98 -18.26 15.04
N GLN A 221 -2.19 -17.76 14.77
CA GLN A 221 -2.41 -16.33 14.49
C GLN A 221 -1.87 -15.42 15.61
N ASN A 222 -2.04 -15.82 16.87
CA ASN A 222 -1.55 -15.05 18.01
C ASN A 222 -0.01 -15.00 18.03
N GLN A 223 0.66 -16.09 17.67
CA GLN A 223 2.11 -16.13 17.54
C GLN A 223 2.60 -15.27 16.37
N LEU A 224 1.87 -15.23 15.24
CA LEU A 224 2.18 -14.33 14.14
C LEU A 224 2.08 -12.85 14.56
N ILE A 225 1.06 -12.50 15.34
CA ILE A 225 0.91 -11.15 15.91
C ILE A 225 2.08 -10.81 16.85
N LEU A 226 2.42 -11.72 17.77
CA LEU A 226 3.56 -11.54 18.68
C LEU A 226 4.87 -11.37 17.91
N LEU A 227 5.08 -12.17 16.85
CA LEU A 227 6.23 -12.04 15.97
C LEU A 227 6.27 -10.65 15.33
N GLY A 228 5.13 -10.15 14.84
CA GLY A 228 5.05 -8.80 14.28
C GLY A 228 5.43 -7.72 15.29
N ILE A 229 4.99 -7.85 16.55
CA ILE A 229 5.39 -6.97 17.65
C ILE A 229 6.90 -7.07 17.91
N LEU A 230 7.49 -8.28 17.94
CA LEU A 230 8.93 -8.44 18.16
C LEU A 230 9.76 -7.79 17.05
N VAL A 231 9.35 -7.95 15.79
CA VAL A 231 10.02 -7.35 14.63
C VAL A 231 9.83 -5.83 14.59
N GLY A 232 8.68 -5.35 15.04
CA GLY A 232 8.30 -3.94 15.02
C GLY A 232 7.14 -3.69 14.06
N THR A 233 6.09 -3.08 14.60
CA THR A 233 4.91 -2.61 13.87
C THR A 233 4.85 -1.08 13.92
N ASP A 234 3.87 -0.49 13.24
CA ASP A 234 3.57 0.94 13.36
C ASP A 234 3.21 1.37 14.81
N TYR A 235 2.84 0.41 15.68
CA TYR A 235 2.48 0.67 17.07
C TYR A 235 3.67 0.60 18.03
N ASN A 236 4.78 0.02 17.59
CA ASN A 236 6.01 -0.09 18.36
C ASN A 236 7.22 0.02 17.40
N PRO A 237 7.46 1.21 16.84
CA PRO A 237 8.49 1.41 15.84
C PRO A 237 9.86 0.92 16.33
N GLY A 238 10.53 0.12 15.49
CA GLY A 238 11.84 -0.46 15.80
C GLY A 238 11.80 -1.81 16.54
N GLY A 239 10.63 -2.25 17.02
CA GLY A 239 10.46 -3.58 17.62
C GLY A 239 11.35 -3.82 18.84
N VAL A 240 11.67 -5.09 19.10
CA VAL A 240 12.62 -5.47 20.15
C VAL A 240 14.03 -5.52 19.54
N PRO A 241 15.01 -4.78 20.10
CA PRO A 241 16.36 -4.75 19.56
C PRO A 241 16.97 -6.15 19.40
N GLY A 242 17.47 -6.41 18.19
CA GLY A 242 18.12 -7.68 17.86
C GLY A 242 17.17 -8.84 17.52
N TYR A 243 15.87 -8.59 17.36
CA TYR A 243 14.89 -9.57 16.88
C TYR A 243 14.38 -9.20 15.48
N GLY A 244 15.01 -9.76 14.45
CA GLY A 244 14.48 -9.74 13.09
C GLY A 244 13.52 -10.90 12.81
N PRO A 245 12.87 -10.96 11.63
CA PRO A 245 11.81 -11.92 11.34
C PRO A 245 12.20 -13.39 11.58
N LYS A 246 13.43 -13.77 11.23
CA LYS A 246 13.94 -15.14 11.41
C LYS A 246 14.28 -15.51 12.85
N LYS A 247 14.56 -14.52 13.70
CA LYS A 247 14.91 -14.73 15.12
C LYS A 247 13.69 -14.58 16.03
N ALA A 248 12.66 -13.88 15.55
CA ALA A 248 11.39 -13.74 16.22
C ALA A 248 10.47 -14.96 15.99
N LEU A 249 10.66 -15.70 14.88
CA LEU A 249 10.13 -17.05 14.68
C LEU A 249 10.91 -18.07 15.51
#